data_AF-Q38XX8-F1
#
_entry.id   AF-Q38XX8-F1
#
_cell.length_a   1.000
_cell.length_b   1.000
_cell.length_c   1.000
_cell.angle_alpha   90.00
_cell.angle_beta   90.00
_cell.angle_gamma   90.00
#
_symmetry.space_group_name_H-M   'P 1'
#
loop_
_entity.id
_entity.type
_entity.pdbx_description
1 polymer ?
#
loop_
_entity_poly.entity_id
_entity_poly.type
_entity_poly.pdbx_seq_one_letter_code
_entity_poly.pdbx_strand_id
1 'polypeptide(L)'
;MSMVAVSALNTVAANAATVDETQEAITNNKSETAKLLKDIATANADNIKLQQQITDNTTKIETTKTNIDQSTQKIATLKTQITSAKAEVQKRTTVLKAQLVALQKQTGDTVSGNVYFDFVLNSKDFSDLVARSFTVNKLNQASKSALEDVKAAKAEYSNLMTEQETTKSNLQSEKTSLEAQQTDLKAMKAKSDQQQDALNQKVNDNKATLEALQTQYDEAASALKVANDTKAKETKVVKTAVSTKDTSDKAEATSTSNDSKASTSSKIENKTSDNSESKKSNDDSDSQGDGSTHGNVAGNSYAWGQCTWYVKQVAPWAGNNWGNGGQWGASASAAGFRVDHTPSAGAIIVFVPGQSVGGQWTADPTYGHVGYVQSVSGSSVTITQGGMGFANAAGPNTATLSDGGSYMYIHR
;
A
#
# COMPACT_ATOMS: atom_id res chain seq x y z
N MET A 1 5.67 -66.76 45.10
CA MET A 1 5.82 -66.13 43.76
C MET A 1 7.13 -65.37 43.76
N SER A 2 8.08 -65.80 42.94
CA SER A 2 9.47 -65.32 42.95
C SER A 2 9.59 -63.92 42.36
N MET A 3 10.54 -63.12 42.88
CA MET A 3 10.90 -61.76 42.45
C MET A 3 11.10 -61.62 40.94
N VAL A 4 11.51 -62.71 40.28
CA VAL A 4 11.71 -62.85 38.82
C VAL A 4 10.41 -62.65 38.03
N ALA A 5 9.28 -63.16 38.54
CA ALA A 5 7.98 -63.01 37.88
C ALA A 5 7.49 -61.55 37.91
N VAL A 6 7.80 -60.81 38.99
CA VAL A 6 7.42 -59.40 39.13
C VAL A 6 8.23 -58.53 38.17
N SER A 7 9.53 -58.80 38.00
CA SER A 7 10.36 -58.08 37.03
C SER A 7 9.92 -58.29 35.58
N ALA A 8 9.55 -59.52 35.19
CA ALA A 8 9.08 -59.80 33.83
C ALA A 8 7.73 -59.16 33.51
N LEU A 9 6.83 -59.01 34.50
CA LEU A 9 5.57 -58.27 34.32
C LEU A 9 5.80 -56.77 34.11
N ASN A 10 6.73 -56.16 34.85
CA ASN A 10 7.06 -54.75 34.71
C ASN A 10 7.64 -54.41 33.32
N THR A 11 8.52 -55.27 32.78
CA THR A 11 9.13 -55.06 31.45
C THR A 11 8.11 -55.17 30.32
N VAL A 12 7.14 -56.10 30.41
CA VAL A 12 6.06 -56.21 29.42
C VAL A 12 5.14 -55.00 29.46
N ALA A 13 4.77 -54.53 30.65
CA ALA A 13 3.90 -53.36 30.80
C ALA A 13 4.57 -52.08 30.27
N ALA A 14 5.87 -51.89 30.56
CA ALA A 14 6.63 -50.75 30.05
C ALA A 14 6.72 -50.75 28.52
N ASN A 15 7.08 -51.88 27.91
CA ASN A 15 7.19 -51.97 26.45
C ASN A 15 5.84 -51.84 25.74
N ALA A 16 4.74 -52.26 26.37
CA ALA A 16 3.39 -52.07 25.84
C ALA A 16 2.96 -50.60 25.86
N ALA A 17 3.25 -49.89 26.95
CA ALA A 17 2.99 -48.45 27.05
C ALA A 17 3.78 -47.66 25.98
N THR A 18 5.06 -47.99 25.75
CA THR A 18 5.85 -47.34 24.70
C THR A 18 5.28 -47.59 23.28
N VAL A 19 4.74 -48.77 23.01
CA VAL A 19 4.06 -49.08 21.73
C VAL A 19 2.80 -48.22 21.57
N ASP A 20 1.96 -48.13 22.60
CA ASP A 20 0.73 -47.33 22.55
C ASP A 20 1.04 -45.82 22.38
N GLU A 21 2.01 -45.30 23.14
CA GLU A 21 2.45 -43.90 23.06
C GLU A 21 3.03 -43.56 21.68
N THR A 22 3.89 -44.41 21.12
CA THR A 22 4.46 -44.20 19.78
C THR A 22 3.40 -44.32 18.68
N GLN A 23 2.44 -45.23 18.83
CA GLN A 23 1.30 -45.34 17.89
C GLN A 23 0.40 -44.09 17.91
N GLU A 24 0.16 -43.52 19.09
CA GLU A 24 -0.58 -42.26 19.24
C GLU A 24 0.21 -41.10 18.59
N ALA A 25 1.51 -41.00 18.86
CA ALA A 25 2.38 -39.99 18.24
C ALA A 25 2.40 -40.09 16.71
N ILE A 26 2.46 -41.30 16.13
CA ILE A 26 2.36 -41.54 14.69
C ILE A 26 1.02 -41.02 14.15
N THR A 27 -0.08 -41.32 14.85
CA THR A 27 -1.43 -40.90 14.45
C THR A 27 -1.57 -39.38 14.47
N ASN A 28 -1.05 -38.73 15.51
CA ASN A 28 -1.04 -37.27 15.64
C ASN A 28 -0.18 -36.61 14.56
N ASN A 29 1.01 -37.15 14.28
CA ASN A 29 1.88 -36.63 13.21
C ASN A 29 1.23 -36.75 11.81
N LYS A 30 0.54 -37.86 11.52
CA LYS A 30 -0.23 -38.02 10.27
C LYS A 30 -1.37 -37.00 10.16
N SER A 31 -2.07 -36.74 11.27
CA SER A 31 -3.15 -35.74 11.31
C SER A 31 -2.61 -34.32 11.07
N GLU A 32 -1.50 -33.95 11.71
CA GLU A 32 -0.85 -32.65 11.49
C GLU A 32 -0.35 -32.51 10.05
N THR A 33 0.21 -33.57 9.45
CA THR A 33 0.61 -33.59 8.05
C THR A 33 -0.59 -33.36 7.11
N ALA A 34 -1.73 -33.99 7.37
CA ALA A 34 -2.94 -33.76 6.58
C ALA A 34 -3.44 -32.31 6.68
N LYS A 35 -3.33 -31.69 7.86
CA LYS A 35 -3.65 -30.28 8.07
C LYS A 35 -2.69 -29.36 7.30
N LEU A 36 -1.38 -29.61 7.39
CA LEU A 36 -0.38 -28.84 6.64
C LEU A 36 -0.60 -28.92 5.12
N LEU A 37 -0.95 -30.10 4.60
CA LEU A 37 -1.28 -30.26 3.17
C LEU A 37 -2.51 -29.43 2.76
N LYS A 38 -3.52 -29.33 3.63
CA LYS A 38 -4.69 -28.46 3.42
C LYS A 38 -4.31 -26.97 3.45
N ASP A 39 -3.43 -26.58 4.37
CA ASP A 39 -2.93 -25.20 4.46
C ASP A 39 -2.10 -24.84 3.22
N ILE A 40 -1.27 -25.76 2.71
CA ILE A 40 -0.52 -25.60 1.45
C ILE A 40 -1.48 -25.45 0.26
N ALA A 41 -2.53 -26.26 0.17
CA ALA A 41 -3.51 -26.14 -0.90
C ALA A 41 -4.23 -24.78 -0.87
N THR A 42 -4.54 -24.28 0.33
CA THR A 42 -5.16 -22.96 0.53
C THR A 42 -4.20 -21.84 0.13
N ALA A 43 -2.95 -21.88 0.60
CA ALA A 43 -1.92 -20.91 0.25
C ALA A 43 -1.65 -20.86 -1.27
N ASN A 44 -1.64 -22.02 -1.95
CA ASN A 44 -1.55 -22.09 -3.41
C ASN A 44 -2.72 -21.38 -4.10
N ALA A 45 -3.95 -21.63 -3.65
CA ALA A 45 -5.13 -21.01 -4.22
C ALA A 45 -5.11 -19.48 -4.06
N ASP A 46 -4.67 -18.98 -2.91
CA ASP A 46 -4.54 -17.54 -2.66
C ASP A 46 -3.39 -16.92 -3.45
N ASN A 47 -2.27 -17.64 -3.62
CA ASN A 47 -1.18 -17.23 -4.50
C ASN A 47 -1.61 -17.07 -5.97
N ILE A 48 -2.49 -17.97 -6.47
CA ILE A 48 -3.07 -17.86 -7.81
C ILE A 48 -3.95 -16.61 -7.93
N LYS A 49 -4.80 -16.34 -6.93
CA LYS A 49 -5.65 -15.12 -6.91
C LYS A 49 -4.82 -13.85 -6.88
N LEU A 50 -3.79 -13.79 -6.02
CA LEU A 50 -2.87 -12.66 -5.96
C LEU A 50 -2.17 -12.44 -7.30
N GLN A 51 -1.71 -13.52 -7.95
CA GLN A 51 -1.10 -13.42 -9.27
C GLN A 51 -2.07 -12.91 -10.33
N GLN A 52 -3.34 -13.32 -10.29
CA GLN A 52 -4.36 -12.80 -11.19
C GLN A 52 -4.63 -11.31 -10.96
N GLN A 53 -4.75 -10.88 -9.71
CA GLN A 53 -4.90 -9.46 -9.36
C GLN A 53 -3.72 -8.62 -9.83
N ILE A 54 -2.48 -9.13 -9.70
CA ILE A 54 -1.25 -8.49 -10.21
C ILE A 54 -1.32 -8.32 -11.73
N THR A 55 -1.78 -9.32 -12.46
CA THR A 55 -1.90 -9.28 -13.93
C THR A 55 -2.98 -8.29 -14.38
N ASP A 56 -4.15 -8.33 -13.73
CA ASP A 56 -5.25 -7.41 -14.03
C ASP A 56 -4.84 -5.96 -13.76
N ASN A 57 -4.17 -5.72 -12.63
CA ASN A 57 -3.71 -4.39 -12.25
C ASN A 57 -2.59 -3.88 -13.16
N THR A 58 -1.69 -4.77 -13.63
CA THR A 58 -0.71 -4.44 -14.68
C THR A 58 -1.39 -3.98 -15.97
N THR A 59 -2.44 -4.69 -16.39
CA THR A 59 -3.20 -4.36 -17.61
C THR A 59 -3.90 -3.00 -17.49
N LYS A 60 -4.48 -2.71 -16.32
CA LYS A 60 -5.08 -1.40 -16.03
C LYS A 60 -4.03 -0.29 -16.10
N ILE A 61 -2.85 -0.48 -15.51
CA ILE A 61 -1.75 0.51 -15.58
C ILE A 61 -1.39 0.83 -17.03
N GLU A 62 -1.17 -0.18 -17.87
CA GLU A 62 -0.83 0.02 -19.29
C GLU A 62 -1.94 0.71 -20.09
N THR A 63 -3.20 0.36 -19.81
CA THR A 63 -4.37 1.02 -20.42
C THR A 63 -4.43 2.49 -20.02
N THR A 64 -4.28 2.80 -18.73
CA THR A 64 -4.29 4.17 -18.22
C THR A 64 -3.12 4.98 -18.79
N LYS A 65 -1.93 4.37 -18.95
CA LYS A 65 -0.77 4.99 -19.61
C LYS A 65 -1.09 5.40 -21.05
N THR A 66 -1.70 4.48 -21.81
CA THR A 66 -2.15 4.74 -23.18
C THR A 66 -3.16 5.89 -23.24
N ASN A 67 -4.11 5.95 -22.30
CA ASN A 67 -5.11 7.02 -22.23
C ASN A 67 -4.48 8.39 -21.89
N ILE A 68 -3.45 8.43 -21.05
CA ILE A 68 -2.67 9.65 -20.74
C ILE A 68 -1.97 10.16 -21.99
N ASP A 69 -1.36 9.27 -22.78
CA ASP A 69 -0.66 9.63 -24.02
C ASP A 69 -1.64 10.17 -25.07
N GLN A 70 -2.81 9.53 -25.21
CA GLN A 70 -3.88 10.01 -26.09
C GLN A 70 -4.41 11.39 -25.67
N SER A 71 -4.64 11.60 -24.37
CA SER A 71 -5.09 12.90 -23.84
C SER A 71 -4.04 13.98 -24.12
N THR A 72 -2.76 13.66 -23.91
CA THR A 72 -1.64 14.57 -24.19
C THR A 72 -1.57 14.97 -25.67
N GLN A 73 -1.78 14.02 -26.59
CA GLN A 73 -1.83 14.29 -28.03
C GLN A 73 -3.04 15.17 -28.42
N LYS A 74 -4.22 14.94 -27.82
CA LYS A 74 -5.40 15.78 -28.03
C LYS A 74 -5.17 17.21 -27.56
N ILE A 75 -4.57 17.39 -26.37
CA ILE A 75 -4.19 18.72 -25.84
C ILE A 75 -3.25 19.45 -26.80
N ALA A 76 -2.22 18.78 -27.32
CA ALA A 76 -1.28 19.37 -28.29
C ALA A 76 -1.99 19.79 -29.60
N THR A 77 -2.92 18.98 -30.08
CA THR A 77 -3.73 19.28 -31.27
C THR A 77 -4.63 20.50 -31.04
N LEU A 78 -5.37 20.53 -29.93
CA LEU A 78 -6.23 21.66 -29.56
C LEU A 78 -5.43 22.96 -29.41
N LYS A 79 -4.24 22.89 -28.78
CA LYS A 79 -3.34 24.05 -28.64
C LYS A 79 -2.90 24.63 -29.99
N THR A 80 -2.63 23.75 -30.96
CA THR A 80 -2.31 24.15 -32.34
C THR A 80 -3.51 24.81 -33.01
N GLN A 81 -4.71 24.22 -32.90
CA GLN A 81 -5.95 24.78 -33.45
C GLN A 81 -6.29 26.16 -32.86
N ILE A 82 -6.12 26.36 -31.54
CA ILE A 82 -6.29 27.66 -30.87
C ILE A 82 -5.32 28.71 -31.44
N THR A 83 -4.08 28.32 -31.67
CA THR A 83 -3.05 29.21 -32.23
C THR A 83 -3.42 29.64 -33.65
N SER A 84 -3.82 28.69 -34.50
CA SER A 84 -4.31 28.97 -35.85
C SER A 84 -5.57 29.84 -35.86
N ALA A 85 -6.54 29.56 -34.99
CA ALA A 85 -7.74 30.38 -34.85
C ALA A 85 -7.40 31.81 -34.42
N LYS A 86 -6.46 31.98 -33.48
CA LYS A 86 -5.98 33.32 -33.05
C LYS A 86 -5.34 34.10 -34.20
N ALA A 87 -4.52 33.44 -35.02
CA ALA A 87 -3.91 34.07 -36.19
C ALA A 87 -4.97 34.48 -37.23
N GLU A 88 -5.98 33.64 -37.47
CA GLU A 88 -7.08 33.95 -38.39
C GLU A 88 -7.95 35.12 -37.89
N VAL A 89 -8.23 35.22 -36.59
CA VAL A 89 -8.91 36.40 -36.00
C VAL A 89 -8.11 37.66 -36.28
N GLN A 90 -6.79 37.64 -36.07
CA GLN A 90 -5.95 38.80 -36.32
C GLN A 90 -5.97 39.21 -37.79
N LYS A 91 -5.85 38.23 -38.70
CA LYS A 91 -5.91 38.48 -40.15
C LYS A 91 -7.24 39.09 -40.57
N ARG A 92 -8.37 38.50 -40.16
CA ARG A 92 -9.71 39.03 -40.44
C ARG A 92 -9.91 40.43 -39.86
N THR A 93 -9.43 40.67 -38.65
CA THR A 93 -9.50 42.00 -38.01
C THR A 93 -8.73 43.05 -38.81
N THR A 94 -7.53 42.73 -39.29
CA THR A 94 -6.73 43.65 -40.13
C THR A 94 -7.41 43.95 -41.46
N VAL A 95 -7.95 42.93 -42.14
CA VAL A 95 -8.70 43.11 -43.39
C VAL A 95 -9.93 43.99 -43.17
N LEU A 96 -10.69 43.76 -42.09
CA LEU A 96 -11.88 44.55 -41.75
C LEU A 96 -11.55 46.01 -41.45
N LYS A 97 -10.44 46.29 -40.74
CA LYS A 97 -9.95 47.65 -40.51
C LYS A 97 -9.61 48.36 -41.82
N ALA A 98 -8.90 47.69 -42.73
CA ALA A 98 -8.54 48.25 -44.02
C ALA A 98 -9.78 48.59 -44.87
N GLN A 99 -10.78 47.72 -44.87
CA GLN A 99 -12.07 47.95 -45.54
C GLN A 99 -12.83 49.15 -44.93
N LEU A 100 -12.83 49.29 -43.60
CA LEU A 100 -13.49 50.42 -42.92
C LEU A 100 -12.81 51.76 -43.24
N VAL A 101 -11.48 51.80 -43.25
CA VAL A 101 -10.71 53.01 -43.64
C VAL A 101 -10.98 53.39 -45.10
N ALA A 102 -11.04 52.42 -45.99
CA ALA A 102 -11.37 52.67 -47.40
C ALA A 102 -12.80 53.25 -47.55
N LEU A 103 -13.77 52.70 -46.82
CA LEU A 103 -15.15 53.18 -46.81
C LEU A 103 -15.26 54.62 -46.29
N GLN A 104 -14.55 54.93 -45.19
CA GLN A 104 -14.53 56.27 -44.58
C GLN A 104 -13.92 57.33 -45.51
N LYS A 105 -12.87 56.98 -46.27
CA LYS A 105 -12.28 57.84 -47.30
C LYS A 105 -13.26 58.12 -48.45
N GLN A 106 -14.14 57.18 -48.75
CA GLN A 106 -15.15 57.32 -49.81
C GLN A 106 -16.36 58.18 -49.37
N THR A 107 -16.66 58.26 -48.07
CA THR A 107 -17.72 59.11 -47.50
C THR A 107 -17.25 60.53 -47.11
N GLY A 108 -16.00 60.87 -47.42
CA GLY A 108 -15.31 62.09 -46.95
C GLY A 108 -15.69 63.41 -47.62
N ASP A 109 -16.91 63.58 -48.12
CA ASP A 109 -17.35 64.85 -48.75
C ASP A 109 -18.54 65.52 -48.06
N THR A 110 -18.93 65.10 -46.85
CA THR A 110 -19.93 65.84 -46.05
C THR A 110 -19.60 65.81 -44.55
N VAL A 111 -19.37 67.01 -44.01
CA VAL A 111 -18.95 67.31 -42.64
C VAL A 111 -20.07 67.06 -41.63
N SER A 112 -19.81 66.32 -40.55
CA SER A 112 -20.15 66.69 -39.15
C SER A 112 -19.82 65.60 -38.12
N GLY A 113 -19.05 65.95 -37.09
CA GLY A 113 -19.30 65.47 -35.72
C GLY A 113 -18.24 64.56 -35.07
N ASN A 114 -17.20 65.16 -34.49
CA ASN A 114 -16.19 64.54 -33.62
C ASN A 114 -16.76 64.07 -32.26
N VAL A 115 -17.56 63.00 -32.23
CA VAL A 115 -17.99 62.33 -30.96
C VAL A 115 -17.37 60.93 -30.83
N TYR A 116 -16.93 60.35 -31.94
CA TYR A 116 -16.49 58.96 -31.99
C TYR A 116 -15.00 58.75 -31.68
N PHE A 117 -14.18 59.78 -31.86
CA PHE A 117 -12.74 59.71 -31.56
C PHE A 117 -12.46 59.63 -30.05
N ASP A 118 -13.26 60.30 -29.20
CA ASP A 118 -13.04 60.36 -27.75
C ASP A 118 -13.44 59.05 -27.01
N PHE A 119 -14.41 58.32 -27.55
CA PHE A 119 -14.82 56.98 -27.05
C PHE A 119 -13.84 55.87 -27.46
N VAL A 120 -13.17 56.01 -28.60
CA VAL A 120 -12.18 55.07 -29.15
C VAL A 120 -10.81 55.26 -28.48
N LEU A 121 -10.44 56.49 -28.13
CA LEU A 121 -9.15 56.83 -27.51
C LEU A 121 -9.02 56.49 -26.02
N ASN A 122 -10.12 56.14 -25.33
CA ASN A 122 -10.12 55.74 -23.92
C ASN A 122 -10.31 54.21 -23.71
N SER A 123 -9.76 53.39 -24.60
CA SER A 123 -9.82 51.93 -24.53
C SER A 123 -8.59 51.36 -23.82
N LYS A 124 -8.80 50.41 -22.91
CA LYS A 124 -7.74 49.90 -22.03
C LYS A 124 -6.81 48.91 -22.72
N ASP A 125 -7.29 48.24 -23.79
CA ASP A 125 -6.55 47.24 -24.55
C ASP A 125 -7.04 47.15 -26.01
N PHE A 126 -6.24 46.51 -26.88
CA PHE A 126 -6.56 46.35 -28.30
C PHE A 126 -7.88 45.61 -28.59
N SER A 127 -8.30 44.65 -27.74
CA SER A 127 -9.60 43.99 -27.86
C SER A 127 -10.78 44.90 -27.51
N ASP A 128 -10.60 45.81 -26.54
CA ASP A 128 -11.59 46.80 -26.11
C ASP A 128 -11.72 47.92 -27.15
N LEU A 129 -10.60 48.34 -27.75
CA LEU A 129 -10.55 49.25 -28.90
C LEU A 129 -11.30 48.68 -30.12
N VAL A 130 -11.11 47.39 -30.42
CA VAL A 130 -11.75 46.71 -31.57
C VAL A 130 -13.26 46.52 -31.34
N ALA A 131 -13.69 46.17 -30.13
CA ALA A 131 -15.11 46.04 -29.79
C ALA A 131 -15.84 47.41 -29.84
N ARG A 132 -15.21 48.47 -29.32
CA ARG A 132 -15.76 49.83 -29.31
C ARG A 132 -15.81 50.44 -30.71
N SER A 133 -14.78 50.21 -31.53
CA SER A 133 -14.75 50.65 -32.93
C SER A 133 -15.79 49.93 -33.80
N PHE A 134 -16.15 48.68 -33.48
CA PHE A 134 -17.23 47.93 -34.15
C PHE A 134 -18.63 48.34 -33.70
N THR A 135 -18.76 48.86 -32.48
CA THR A 135 -20.04 49.33 -31.92
C THR A 135 -20.48 50.66 -32.57
N VAL A 136 -19.52 51.40 -33.11
CA VAL A 136 -19.73 52.76 -33.64
C VAL A 136 -20.11 52.81 -35.13
N ASN A 137 -19.90 51.76 -35.93
CA ASN A 137 -20.41 51.79 -37.31
C ASN A 137 -20.84 50.40 -37.82
N LYS A 138 -22.04 50.34 -38.40
CA LYS A 138 -22.73 49.13 -38.88
C LYS A 138 -22.03 48.60 -40.14
N LEU A 139 -20.92 47.88 -39.95
CA LEU A 139 -20.24 47.13 -41.00
C LEU A 139 -20.94 45.78 -41.21
N ASN A 140 -21.08 45.37 -42.47
CA ASN A 140 -21.90 44.27 -43.01
C ASN A 140 -22.06 43.04 -42.08
N GLN A 141 -23.30 42.56 -41.89
CA GLN A 141 -23.67 41.49 -40.94
C GLN A 141 -22.83 40.21 -41.09
N ALA A 142 -22.42 39.86 -42.31
CA ALA A 142 -21.58 38.68 -42.59
C ALA A 142 -20.19 38.76 -41.92
N SER A 143 -19.58 39.95 -41.87
CA SER A 143 -18.27 40.17 -41.24
C SER A 143 -18.33 40.15 -39.72
N LYS A 144 -19.45 40.59 -39.14
CA LYS A 144 -19.72 40.46 -37.71
C LYS A 144 -19.93 38.98 -37.32
N SER A 145 -20.77 38.27 -38.06
CA SER A 145 -21.04 36.83 -37.83
C SER A 145 -19.74 36.01 -37.89
N ALA A 146 -18.97 36.19 -38.96
CA ALA A 146 -17.74 35.43 -39.18
C ALA A 146 -16.62 35.70 -38.15
N LEU A 147 -16.71 36.77 -37.37
CA LEU A 147 -15.77 37.09 -36.29
C LEU A 147 -16.27 36.56 -34.95
N GLU A 148 -17.58 36.62 -34.70
CA GLU A 148 -18.22 35.97 -33.56
C GLU A 148 -18.08 34.44 -33.63
N ASP A 149 -18.22 33.83 -34.82
CA ASP A 149 -18.03 32.38 -35.02
C ASP A 149 -16.61 31.93 -34.63
N VAL A 150 -15.58 32.73 -34.95
CA VAL A 150 -14.20 32.40 -34.61
C VAL A 150 -13.91 32.63 -33.12
N LYS A 151 -14.53 33.65 -32.49
CA LYS A 151 -14.47 33.83 -31.04
C LYS A 151 -15.13 32.65 -30.32
N ALA A 152 -16.29 32.21 -30.78
CA ALA A 152 -17.02 31.06 -30.23
C ALA A 152 -16.18 29.77 -30.35
N ALA A 153 -15.63 29.48 -31.54
CA ALA A 153 -14.77 28.31 -31.75
C ALA A 153 -13.51 28.34 -30.85
N LYS A 154 -12.90 29.52 -30.64
CA LYS A 154 -11.75 29.67 -29.73
C LYS A 154 -12.15 29.37 -28.28
N ALA A 155 -13.31 29.85 -27.83
CA ALA A 155 -13.81 29.58 -26.49
C ALA A 155 -14.08 28.08 -26.30
N GLU A 156 -14.72 27.44 -27.29
CA GLU A 156 -14.99 26.00 -27.30
C GLU A 156 -13.68 25.17 -27.22
N TYR A 157 -12.67 25.48 -28.04
CA TYR A 157 -11.38 24.78 -27.96
C TYR A 157 -10.65 25.01 -26.64
N SER A 158 -10.77 26.20 -26.04
CA SER A 158 -10.19 26.48 -24.73
C SER A 158 -10.85 25.65 -23.63
N ASN A 159 -12.18 25.48 -23.70
CA ASN A 159 -12.93 24.63 -22.77
C ASN A 159 -12.56 23.16 -22.94
N LEU A 160 -12.51 22.65 -24.17
CA LEU A 160 -12.09 21.28 -24.47
C LEU A 160 -10.65 21.00 -24.00
N MET A 161 -9.74 21.98 -24.10
CA MET A 161 -8.38 21.83 -23.58
C MET A 161 -8.37 21.70 -22.05
N THR A 162 -9.17 22.50 -21.36
CA THR A 162 -9.32 22.44 -19.90
C THR A 162 -9.89 21.09 -19.46
N GLU A 163 -10.89 20.57 -20.18
CA GLU A 163 -11.48 19.26 -19.93
C GLU A 163 -10.47 18.12 -20.17
N GLN A 164 -9.66 18.19 -21.24
CA GLN A 164 -8.61 17.21 -21.50
C GLN A 164 -7.50 17.25 -20.45
N GLU A 165 -7.11 18.43 -19.95
CA GLU A 165 -6.11 18.54 -18.89
C GLU A 165 -6.64 17.95 -17.57
N THR A 166 -7.92 18.17 -17.28
CA THR A 166 -8.62 17.55 -16.15
C THR A 166 -8.65 16.02 -16.28
N THR A 167 -9.03 15.52 -17.46
CA THR A 167 -9.05 14.08 -17.77
C THR A 167 -7.67 13.46 -17.60
N LYS A 168 -6.62 14.11 -18.13
CA LYS A 168 -5.24 13.67 -17.99
C LYS A 168 -4.79 13.64 -16.53
N SER A 169 -5.12 14.66 -15.74
CA SER A 169 -4.82 14.70 -14.29
C SER A 169 -5.51 13.56 -13.54
N ASN A 170 -6.77 13.26 -13.86
CA ASN A 170 -7.51 12.15 -13.26
C ASN A 170 -6.85 10.81 -13.61
N LEU A 171 -6.48 10.60 -14.87
CA LEU A 171 -5.78 9.39 -15.31
C LEU A 171 -4.41 9.24 -14.64
N GLN A 172 -3.66 10.33 -14.43
CA GLN A 172 -2.39 10.30 -13.70
C GLN A 172 -2.58 9.90 -12.23
N SER A 173 -3.65 10.37 -11.60
CA SER A 173 -4.02 9.99 -10.23
C SER A 173 -4.41 8.52 -10.15
N GLU A 174 -5.24 8.05 -11.08
CA GLU A 174 -5.61 6.64 -11.21
C GLU A 174 -4.38 5.77 -11.41
N LYS A 175 -3.47 6.15 -12.32
CA LYS A 175 -2.20 5.43 -12.54
C LYS A 175 -1.39 5.30 -11.25
N THR A 176 -1.25 6.39 -10.50
CA THR A 176 -0.49 6.39 -9.23
C THR A 176 -1.13 5.44 -8.21
N SER A 177 -2.46 5.45 -8.10
CA SER A 177 -3.21 4.52 -7.24
C SER A 177 -3.01 3.06 -7.67
N LEU A 178 -3.06 2.78 -8.98
CA LEU A 178 -2.85 1.44 -9.51
C LEU A 178 -1.40 0.97 -9.25
N GLU A 179 -0.40 1.84 -9.37
CA GLU A 179 1.01 1.52 -9.07
C GLU A 179 1.24 1.23 -7.57
N ALA A 180 0.56 1.95 -6.68
CA ALA A 180 0.58 1.64 -5.24
C ALA A 180 -0.06 0.27 -4.96
N GLN A 181 -1.26 0.02 -5.49
CA GLN A 181 -1.93 -1.30 -5.40
C GLN A 181 -1.05 -2.42 -5.95
N GLN A 182 -0.29 -2.16 -7.03
CA GLN A 182 0.61 -3.14 -7.62
C GLN A 182 1.75 -3.50 -6.67
N THR A 183 2.27 -2.52 -5.94
CA THR A 183 3.33 -2.71 -4.96
C THR A 183 2.83 -3.55 -3.79
N ASP A 184 1.64 -3.22 -3.27
CA ASP A 184 1.01 -3.95 -2.16
C ASP A 184 0.71 -5.40 -2.56
N LEU A 185 0.12 -5.62 -3.74
CA LEU A 185 -0.17 -6.96 -4.24
C LEU A 185 1.11 -7.80 -4.40
N LYS A 186 2.20 -7.21 -4.91
CA LYS A 186 3.50 -7.90 -5.02
C LYS A 186 4.08 -8.23 -3.64
N ALA A 187 3.95 -7.34 -2.66
CA ALA A 187 4.39 -7.60 -1.29
C ALA A 187 3.57 -8.72 -0.63
N MET A 188 2.25 -8.72 -0.80
CA MET A 188 1.37 -9.80 -0.34
C MET A 188 1.74 -11.13 -0.99
N LYS A 189 2.01 -11.14 -2.31
CA LYS A 189 2.45 -12.32 -3.04
C LYS A 189 3.76 -12.88 -2.49
N ALA A 190 4.77 -12.02 -2.28
CA ALA A 190 6.05 -12.44 -1.71
C ALA A 190 5.90 -13.04 -0.30
N LYS A 191 5.04 -12.43 0.54
CA LYS A 191 4.74 -12.95 1.88
C LYS A 191 4.04 -14.31 1.82
N SER A 192 3.10 -14.47 0.89
CA SER A 192 2.40 -15.74 0.66
C SER A 192 3.35 -16.84 0.17
N ASP A 193 4.30 -16.50 -0.70
CA ASP A 193 5.35 -17.44 -1.15
C ASP A 193 6.25 -17.88 0.00
N GLN A 194 6.69 -16.97 0.86
CA GLN A 194 7.44 -17.31 2.07
C GLN A 194 6.65 -18.23 3.02
N GLN A 195 5.35 -17.98 3.19
CA GLN A 195 4.49 -18.84 4.01
C GLN A 195 4.38 -20.24 3.40
N GLN A 196 4.29 -20.34 2.08
CA GLN A 196 4.25 -21.62 1.38
C GLN A 196 5.54 -22.40 1.54
N ASP A 197 6.70 -21.75 1.44
CA ASP A 197 8.00 -22.37 1.69
C ASP A 197 8.12 -22.89 3.13
N ALA A 198 7.69 -22.08 4.10
CA ALA A 198 7.68 -22.47 5.51
C ALA A 198 6.74 -23.67 5.78
N LEU A 199 5.58 -23.72 5.13
CA LEU A 199 4.67 -24.86 5.23
C LEU A 199 5.26 -26.13 4.60
N ASN A 200 5.88 -26.02 3.42
CA ASN A 200 6.57 -27.13 2.78
C ASN A 200 7.70 -27.68 3.66
N GLN A 201 8.44 -26.80 4.34
CA GLN A 201 9.47 -27.21 5.29
C GLN A 201 8.87 -27.99 6.46
N LYS A 202 7.79 -27.50 7.07
CA LYS A 202 7.08 -28.23 8.15
C LYS A 202 6.58 -29.61 7.70
N VAL A 203 6.13 -29.76 6.45
CA VAL A 203 5.74 -31.07 5.92
C VAL A 203 6.94 -32.01 5.85
N ASN A 204 8.09 -31.53 5.39
CA ASN A 204 9.32 -32.33 5.33
C ASN A 204 9.80 -32.73 6.74
N ASP A 205 9.75 -31.81 7.70
CA ASP A 205 10.12 -32.06 9.10
C ASP A 205 9.17 -33.08 9.74
N ASN A 206 7.87 -32.96 9.49
CA ASN A 206 6.87 -33.94 9.95
C ASN A 206 7.10 -35.31 9.33
N LYS A 207 7.46 -35.37 8.04
CA LYS A 207 7.80 -36.63 7.36
C LYS A 207 9.02 -37.29 7.99
N ALA A 208 10.10 -36.53 8.26
CA ALA A 208 11.28 -37.07 8.95
C ALA A 208 10.93 -37.57 10.37
N THR A 209 10.08 -36.83 11.08
CA THR A 209 9.58 -37.24 12.40
C THR A 209 8.76 -38.53 12.32
N LEU A 210 7.93 -38.68 11.29
CA LEU A 210 7.13 -39.89 11.07
C LEU A 210 8.02 -41.11 10.82
N GLU A 211 9.07 -40.97 10.02
CA GLU A 211 10.05 -42.03 9.75
C GLU A 211 10.79 -42.46 11.04
N ALA A 212 11.17 -41.50 11.87
CA ALA A 212 11.79 -41.77 13.17
C ALA A 212 10.83 -42.46 14.16
N LEU A 213 9.58 -41.99 14.25
CA LEU A 213 8.55 -42.60 15.10
C LEU A 213 8.22 -44.03 14.64
N GLN A 214 8.17 -44.28 13.34
CA GLN A 214 7.95 -45.62 12.80
C GLN A 214 9.07 -46.58 13.19
N THR A 215 10.33 -46.11 13.15
CA THR A 215 11.49 -46.88 13.61
C THR A 215 11.38 -47.22 15.10
N GLN A 216 11.04 -46.24 15.95
CA GLN A 216 10.85 -46.46 17.39
C GLN A 216 9.70 -47.44 17.69
N TYR A 217 8.60 -47.32 16.96
CA TYR A 217 7.47 -48.24 17.09
C TYR A 217 7.88 -49.68 16.76
N ASP A 218 8.61 -49.90 15.66
CA ASP A 218 9.06 -51.24 15.25
C ASP A 218 10.06 -51.85 16.25
N GLU A 219 10.95 -51.03 16.81
CA GLU A 219 11.87 -51.43 17.89
C GLU A 219 11.11 -51.80 19.18
N ALA A 220 10.16 -50.96 19.61
CA ALA A 220 9.35 -51.19 20.80
C ALA A 220 8.45 -52.43 20.66
N ALA A 221 7.82 -52.62 19.50
CA ALA A 221 7.00 -53.79 19.18
C ALA A 221 7.84 -55.08 19.20
N SER A 222 9.06 -55.03 18.65
CA SER A 222 10.01 -56.15 18.69
C SER A 222 10.44 -56.48 20.13
N ALA A 223 10.75 -55.46 20.93
CA ALA A 223 11.11 -55.63 22.34
C ALA A 223 9.95 -56.17 23.19
N LEU A 224 8.72 -55.73 22.93
CA LEU A 224 7.50 -56.24 23.57
C LEU A 224 7.29 -57.73 23.25
N LYS A 225 7.50 -58.14 21.99
CA LYS A 225 7.42 -59.55 21.59
C LYS A 225 8.44 -60.40 22.36
N VAL A 226 9.70 -59.96 22.44
CA VAL A 226 10.76 -60.67 23.19
C VAL A 226 10.43 -60.75 24.68
N ALA A 227 9.91 -59.66 25.27
CA ALA A 227 9.50 -59.64 26.68
C ALA A 227 8.35 -60.62 26.97
N ASN A 228 7.35 -60.67 26.09
CA ASN A 228 6.24 -61.63 26.17
C ASN A 228 6.70 -63.09 26.00
N ASP A 229 7.58 -63.37 25.03
CA ASP A 229 8.17 -64.69 24.80
C ASP A 229 9.00 -65.15 26.03
N THR A 230 9.71 -64.22 26.69
CA THR A 230 10.48 -64.47 27.91
C THR A 230 9.58 -64.75 29.12
N LYS A 231 8.55 -63.93 29.33
CA LYS A 231 7.52 -64.14 30.36
C LYS A 231 6.83 -65.50 30.19
N ALA A 232 6.51 -65.90 28.96
CA ALA A 232 5.90 -67.20 28.67
C ALA A 232 6.83 -68.38 28.98
N LYS A 233 8.14 -68.24 28.72
CA LYS A 233 9.16 -69.25 29.09
C LYS A 233 9.31 -69.36 30.61
N GLU A 234 9.42 -68.25 31.34
CA GLU A 234 9.54 -68.26 32.80
C GLU A 234 8.29 -68.83 33.49
N THR A 235 7.10 -68.54 32.96
CA THR A 235 5.84 -69.12 33.47
C THR A 235 5.78 -70.63 33.26
N LYS A 236 6.39 -71.16 32.18
CA LYS A 236 6.53 -72.61 31.97
C LYS A 236 7.53 -73.26 32.93
N VAL A 237 8.66 -72.60 33.26
CA VAL A 237 9.65 -73.14 34.21
C VAL A 237 9.08 -73.19 35.65
N VAL A 238 8.29 -72.20 36.06
CA VAL A 238 7.60 -72.20 37.38
C VAL A 238 6.47 -73.24 37.44
N LYS A 239 5.80 -73.54 36.32
CA LYS A 239 4.74 -74.57 36.26
C LYS A 239 5.31 -76.00 36.24
N THR A 240 6.48 -76.21 35.62
CA THR A 240 7.18 -77.51 35.65
C THR A 240 7.83 -77.80 37.01
N ALA A 241 8.34 -76.79 37.72
CA ALA A 241 8.94 -76.95 39.06
C ALA A 241 7.91 -77.29 40.18
N VAL A 242 6.61 -77.08 39.94
CA VAL A 242 5.52 -77.46 40.86
C VAL A 242 5.00 -78.88 40.57
N SER A 243 5.29 -79.47 39.40
CA SER A 243 4.85 -80.82 39.02
C SER A 243 5.89 -81.92 39.24
N THR A 244 7.12 -81.62 39.68
CA THR A 244 8.13 -82.63 40.00
C THR A 244 8.32 -82.74 41.52
N LYS A 245 7.35 -83.38 42.19
CA LYS A 245 7.55 -83.94 43.54
C LYS A 245 7.04 -85.38 43.65
N ASP A 246 7.12 -86.15 42.57
CA ASP A 246 7.06 -87.61 42.65
C ASP A 246 8.02 -88.26 41.65
N THR A 247 8.94 -89.04 42.23
CA THR A 247 9.78 -90.12 41.66
C THR A 247 10.84 -89.74 40.60
N SER A 248 12.15 -89.73 40.88
CA SER A 248 13.10 -90.88 41.02
C SER A 248 12.93 -91.90 39.88
N ASP A 249 13.88 -92.26 39.01
CA ASP A 249 15.34 -92.30 39.09
C ASP A 249 15.96 -92.34 37.67
N LYS A 250 17.14 -91.70 37.54
CA LYS A 250 18.40 -92.16 36.93
C LYS A 250 18.45 -92.91 35.58
N ALA A 251 19.13 -92.29 34.60
CA ALA A 251 20.33 -92.82 33.92
C ALA A 251 20.95 -91.70 33.04
N GLU A 252 22.11 -91.14 33.43
CA GLU A 252 23.48 -91.52 32.97
C GLU A 252 23.86 -90.78 31.66
N ALA A 253 24.54 -89.63 31.76
CA ALA A 253 26.00 -89.45 31.63
C ALA A 253 26.53 -89.99 30.28
N THR A 254 27.17 -89.18 29.42
CA THR A 254 28.63 -88.94 29.44
C THR A 254 28.92 -87.95 28.30
N SER A 255 29.32 -86.71 28.60
CA SER A 255 30.70 -86.17 28.60
C SER A 255 31.29 -85.94 27.19
N THR A 256 31.40 -84.67 26.77
CA THR A 256 32.67 -83.86 26.69
C THR A 256 33.51 -84.32 25.50
N SER A 257 34.00 -83.51 24.57
CA SER A 257 34.74 -82.23 24.59
C SER A 257 35.06 -82.00 23.09
N ASN A 258 35.45 -80.86 22.53
CA ASN A 258 36.18 -79.68 22.97
C ASN A 258 36.14 -78.75 21.74
N ASP A 259 35.94 -77.45 21.93
CA ASP A 259 37.01 -76.44 21.93
C ASP A 259 37.30 -75.96 20.49
N SER A 260 37.52 -74.69 20.17
CA SER A 260 37.93 -73.60 21.02
C SER A 260 37.69 -72.29 20.29
N LYS A 261 37.57 -71.23 21.12
CA LYS A 261 38.22 -69.93 20.95
C LYS A 261 37.76 -69.05 19.80
N ALA A 262 37.71 -67.74 19.95
CA ALA A 262 38.21 -66.78 20.94
C ALA A 262 37.86 -65.45 20.26
N SER A 263 37.57 -64.31 20.86
CA SER A 263 37.79 -63.66 22.14
C SER A 263 37.57 -62.19 21.71
N THR A 264 37.16 -61.20 22.47
CA THR A 264 36.99 -60.89 23.89
C THR A 264 36.38 -59.47 23.83
N SER A 265 35.32 -59.18 24.60
CA SER A 265 35.39 -58.38 25.85
C SER A 265 35.72 -56.90 25.61
N SER A 266 35.06 -55.88 26.16
CA SER A 266 34.27 -55.72 27.39
C SER A 266 33.51 -54.38 27.21
N LYS A 267 32.21 -54.25 27.52
CA LYS A 267 31.57 -54.05 28.84
C LYS A 267 31.49 -52.57 29.29
N ILE A 268 30.35 -52.29 29.95
CA ILE A 268 29.95 -51.16 30.82
C ILE A 268 29.07 -50.12 30.09
N GLU A 269 27.72 -50.15 30.23
CA GLU A 269 26.88 -49.58 31.32
C GLU A 269 27.03 -48.03 31.41
N ASN A 270 26.03 -47.15 31.53
CA ASN A 270 24.66 -47.23 32.03
C ASN A 270 23.94 -45.87 31.77
N LYS A 271 22.61 -45.93 31.60
CA LYS A 271 21.57 -45.03 32.18
C LYS A 271 21.24 -43.60 31.68
N THR A 272 19.91 -43.45 31.53
CA THR A 272 18.96 -42.36 31.90
C THR A 272 18.71 -41.18 30.96
N SER A 273 17.54 -41.26 30.31
CA SER A 273 16.35 -40.41 30.35
C SER A 273 16.41 -38.90 30.65
N ASP A 274 15.64 -38.20 29.80
CA ASP A 274 14.61 -37.19 30.09
C ASP A 274 14.91 -35.67 30.05
N ASN A 275 14.31 -35.07 29.01
CA ASN A 275 13.22 -34.10 29.04
C ASN A 275 13.49 -32.59 29.24
N SER A 276 13.26 -31.88 28.13
CA SER A 276 12.48 -30.66 27.88
C SER A 276 12.53 -29.40 28.77
N GLU A 277 12.81 -28.29 28.05
CA GLU A 277 12.02 -27.05 27.94
C GLU A 277 11.76 -26.15 29.17
N SER A 278 12.22 -24.89 29.09
CA SER A 278 11.47 -23.79 28.43
C SER A 278 11.88 -22.37 28.88
N LYS A 279 11.64 -21.41 27.96
CA LYS A 279 11.11 -20.03 28.12
C LYS A 279 12.02 -18.77 28.21
N LYS A 280 11.66 -17.85 27.27
CA LYS A 280 11.56 -16.35 27.30
C LYS A 280 12.87 -15.54 27.43
N SER A 281 13.04 -14.35 26.82
CA SER A 281 12.15 -13.18 26.62
C SER A 281 12.65 -12.16 25.55
N ASN A 282 11.76 -11.22 25.20
CA ASN A 282 11.82 -9.97 24.41
C ASN A 282 13.13 -9.13 24.41
N ASP A 283 13.34 -8.30 23.37
CA ASP A 283 13.49 -6.82 23.51
C ASP A 283 13.33 -6.04 22.18
N ASP A 284 12.99 -4.76 22.34
CA ASP A 284 12.74 -3.65 21.41
C ASP A 284 14.06 -2.93 20.99
N SER A 285 14.05 -2.17 19.88
CA SER A 285 14.84 -0.92 19.77
C SER A 285 14.64 -0.18 18.43
N ASP A 286 14.30 1.10 18.62
CA ASP A 286 14.43 2.24 17.71
C ASP A 286 15.90 2.69 17.61
N SER A 287 16.36 3.14 16.43
CA SER A 287 17.46 4.12 16.30
C SER A 287 17.55 4.78 14.91
N GLN A 288 17.85 6.08 14.97
CA GLN A 288 17.95 7.13 13.96
C GLN A 288 19.14 7.04 12.97
N GLY A 289 19.07 7.80 11.86
CA GLY A 289 20.21 8.59 11.35
C GLY A 289 20.31 8.85 9.83
N ASP A 290 20.12 10.12 9.41
CA ASP A 290 20.78 10.88 8.30
C ASP A 290 19.86 12.08 7.91
N GLY A 291 20.16 13.38 7.93
CA GLY A 291 21.42 14.14 7.97
C GLY A 291 21.42 15.22 6.87
N SER A 292 20.53 16.23 6.93
CA SER A 292 20.63 17.44 6.10
C SER A 292 20.08 18.67 6.81
N THR A 293 20.98 19.61 7.11
CA THR A 293 20.76 20.88 7.78
C THR A 293 19.95 21.87 6.93
N HIS A 294 18.67 22.04 7.25
CA HIS A 294 17.87 23.21 6.88
C HIS A 294 16.98 23.64 8.06
N GLY A 295 17.48 24.62 8.83
CA GLY A 295 16.72 25.48 9.77
C GLY A 295 15.62 24.82 10.61
N ASN A 296 16.00 24.08 11.67
CA ASN A 296 15.06 23.62 12.68
C ASN A 296 14.65 24.81 13.57
N VAL A 297 13.48 25.40 13.33
CA VAL A 297 12.90 26.42 14.21
C VAL A 297 12.44 25.68 15.48
N ALA A 298 13.01 26.01 16.64
CA ALA A 298 12.76 25.31 17.90
C ALA A 298 11.24 25.11 18.13
N GLY A 299 10.80 23.84 18.17
CA GLY A 299 9.41 23.48 18.41
C GLY A 299 8.55 23.19 17.17
N ASN A 300 9.10 23.17 15.95
CA ASN A 300 8.43 22.66 14.75
C ASN A 300 8.84 21.20 14.48
N SER A 301 7.92 20.26 14.62
CA SER A 301 8.15 18.81 14.41
C SER A 301 7.98 18.35 12.97
N TYR A 302 7.50 19.21 12.07
CA TYR A 302 7.24 18.85 10.69
C TYR A 302 8.54 18.92 9.86
N ALA A 303 8.66 18.07 8.85
CA ALA A 303 9.86 18.06 8.00
C ALA A 303 9.94 19.32 7.12
N TRP A 304 11.13 19.93 7.05
CA TRP A 304 11.37 21.12 6.22
C TRP A 304 10.90 20.90 4.77
N GLY A 305 10.34 21.94 4.16
CA GLY A 305 9.83 21.88 2.78
C GLY A 305 8.44 21.24 2.65
N GLN A 306 7.83 20.76 3.73
CA GLN A 306 6.43 20.30 3.73
C GLN A 306 5.45 21.47 3.93
N CYS A 307 4.21 21.30 3.44
CA CYS A 307 3.15 22.28 3.65
C CYS A 307 2.86 22.50 5.14
N THR A 308 2.88 21.43 5.91
CA THR A 308 2.74 21.39 7.37
C THR A 308 3.85 22.16 8.08
N TRP A 309 5.10 22.04 7.62
CA TRP A 309 6.22 22.77 8.19
C TRP A 309 6.08 24.28 8.02
N TYR A 310 5.74 24.74 6.81
CA TYR A 310 5.51 26.16 6.56
C TYR A 310 4.37 26.69 7.40
N VAL A 311 3.22 26.01 7.41
CA VAL A 311 2.05 26.47 8.17
C VAL A 311 2.35 26.50 9.66
N LYS A 312 3.05 25.52 10.23
CA LYS A 312 3.49 25.54 11.64
C LYS A 312 4.46 26.69 11.92
N GLN A 313 5.30 27.08 10.96
CA GLN A 313 6.21 28.21 11.11
C GLN A 313 5.46 29.56 11.21
N VAL A 314 4.43 29.76 10.38
CA VAL A 314 3.64 31.02 10.37
C VAL A 314 2.45 31.01 11.35
N ALA A 315 2.01 29.83 11.79
CA ALA A 315 0.98 29.60 12.80
C ALA A 315 1.54 28.72 13.93
N PRO A 316 2.41 29.26 14.81
CA PRO A 316 3.09 28.47 15.85
C PRO A 316 2.15 27.86 16.89
N TRP A 317 0.90 28.34 16.97
CA TRP A 317 -0.17 27.78 17.81
C TRP A 317 -0.71 26.43 17.32
N ALA A 318 -0.44 26.03 16.07
CA ALA A 318 -0.82 24.70 15.56
C ALA A 318 -0.13 23.58 16.35
N GLY A 319 -0.73 22.39 16.46
CA GLY A 319 -0.10 21.25 17.13
C GLY A 319 1.13 20.70 16.38
N ASN A 320 1.95 19.90 17.07
CA ASN A 320 3.14 19.25 16.49
C ASN A 320 2.87 17.84 15.95
N ASN A 321 1.67 17.29 16.16
CA ASN A 321 1.38 15.88 15.86
C ASN A 321 0.04 15.72 15.15
N TRP A 322 -0.35 16.69 14.33
CA TRP A 322 -1.60 16.65 13.55
C TRP A 322 -1.53 15.84 12.25
N GLY A 323 -0.38 15.19 12.00
CA GLY A 323 -0.18 14.34 10.83
C GLY A 323 -0.08 15.13 9.52
N ASN A 324 -0.60 14.53 8.45
CA ASN A 324 -0.60 15.07 7.10
C ASN A 324 -1.59 16.25 6.98
N GLY A 325 -1.40 17.12 5.98
CA GLY A 325 -2.20 18.36 5.85
C GLY A 325 -3.71 18.12 5.90
N GLY A 326 -4.23 17.13 5.17
CA GLY A 326 -5.65 16.79 5.15
C GLY A 326 -6.20 16.25 6.48
N GLN A 327 -5.34 15.85 7.43
CA GLN A 327 -5.72 15.35 8.75
C GLN A 327 -5.78 16.46 9.82
N TRP A 328 -5.31 17.66 9.51
CA TRP A 328 -5.18 18.74 10.51
C TRP A 328 -6.52 19.16 11.10
N GLY A 329 -7.59 19.21 10.30
CA GLY A 329 -8.92 19.58 10.80
C GLY A 329 -9.44 18.61 11.87
N ALA A 330 -9.33 17.30 11.63
CA ALA A 330 -9.74 16.29 12.60
C ALA A 330 -8.87 16.32 13.86
N SER A 331 -7.54 16.44 13.70
CA SER A 331 -6.60 16.49 14.81
C SER A 331 -6.75 17.75 15.67
N ALA A 332 -7.01 18.90 15.05
CA ALA A 332 -7.24 20.17 15.74
C ALA A 332 -8.56 20.16 16.50
N SER A 333 -9.63 19.61 15.89
CA SER A 333 -10.92 19.42 16.56
C SER A 333 -10.78 18.51 17.80
N ALA A 334 -10.06 17.40 17.69
CA ALA A 334 -9.75 16.52 18.82
C ALA A 334 -8.92 17.20 19.92
N ALA A 335 -8.09 18.19 19.56
CA ALA A 335 -7.33 19.02 20.49
C ALA A 335 -8.12 20.22 21.05
N GLY A 336 -9.42 20.34 20.73
CA GLY A 336 -10.32 21.37 21.27
C GLY A 336 -10.34 22.69 20.49
N PHE A 337 -9.70 22.77 19.33
CA PHE A 337 -9.77 23.95 18.47
C PHE A 337 -11.10 24.02 17.75
N ARG A 338 -11.59 25.24 17.49
CA ARG A 338 -12.77 25.44 16.65
C ARG A 338 -12.42 25.14 15.20
N VAL A 339 -13.18 24.23 14.58
CA VAL A 339 -13.03 23.84 13.17
C VAL A 339 -14.38 23.98 12.47
N ASP A 340 -14.43 24.78 11.40
CA ASP A 340 -15.66 24.99 10.62
C ASP A 340 -15.37 25.45 9.18
N HIS A 341 -16.41 25.87 8.47
CA HIS A 341 -16.35 26.34 7.07
C HIS A 341 -16.35 27.87 6.93
N THR A 342 -16.06 28.61 8.00
CA THR A 342 -16.04 30.08 7.98
C THR A 342 -14.61 30.59 7.80
N PRO A 343 -14.23 31.20 6.66
CA PRO A 343 -12.90 31.74 6.48
C PRO A 343 -12.65 32.94 7.40
N SER A 344 -11.49 32.99 8.06
CA SER A 344 -11.04 34.14 8.84
C SER A 344 -9.55 34.39 8.65
N ALA A 345 -9.12 35.66 8.66
CA ALA A 345 -7.70 35.99 8.61
C ALA A 345 -7.00 35.41 9.85
N GLY A 346 -5.89 34.72 9.61
CA GLY A 346 -5.12 34.02 10.64
C GLY A 346 -5.57 32.58 10.94
N ALA A 347 -6.63 32.08 10.30
CA ALA A 347 -6.99 30.67 10.35
C ALA A 347 -6.06 29.81 9.48
N ILE A 348 -6.02 28.52 9.77
CA ILE A 348 -5.40 27.52 8.89
C ILE A 348 -6.49 26.94 8.01
N ILE A 349 -6.32 27.04 6.69
CA ILE A 349 -7.18 26.35 5.72
C ILE A 349 -6.67 24.91 5.55
N VAL A 350 -7.59 23.95 5.56
CA VAL A 350 -7.31 22.53 5.40
C VAL A 350 -7.96 22.04 4.12
N PHE A 351 -7.16 21.37 3.29
CA PHE A 351 -7.61 20.67 2.11
C PHE A 351 -7.54 19.18 2.36
N VAL A 352 -8.70 18.52 2.34
CA VAL A 352 -8.75 17.06 2.45
C VAL A 352 -8.05 16.42 1.24
N PRO A 353 -7.61 15.15 1.34
CA PRO A 353 -6.91 14.50 0.23
C PRO A 353 -7.70 14.57 -1.08
N GLY A 354 -7.06 15.04 -2.15
CA GLY A 354 -7.68 15.20 -3.47
C GLY A 354 -8.64 16.39 -3.61
N GLN A 355 -8.76 17.28 -2.62
CA GLN A 355 -9.63 18.46 -2.73
C GLN A 355 -9.05 19.49 -3.71
N SER A 356 -9.90 20.06 -4.58
CA SER A 356 -9.51 21.15 -5.48
C SER A 356 -9.23 22.44 -4.70
N VAL A 357 -8.07 23.05 -4.93
CA VAL A 357 -7.61 24.29 -4.30
C VAL A 357 -7.88 25.46 -5.24
N GLY A 358 -9.05 26.10 -5.08
CA GLY A 358 -9.48 27.26 -5.87
C GLY A 358 -9.60 27.01 -7.37
N GLY A 359 -9.72 25.75 -7.82
CA GLY A 359 -9.66 25.38 -9.23
C GLY A 359 -8.28 25.56 -9.87
N GLN A 360 -7.24 25.85 -9.08
CA GLN A 360 -5.89 26.13 -9.59
C GLN A 360 -5.02 24.87 -9.61
N TRP A 361 -5.17 24.01 -8.61
CA TRP A 361 -4.45 22.75 -8.45
C TRP A 361 -5.21 21.85 -7.46
N THR A 362 -4.77 20.61 -7.30
CA THR A 362 -5.43 19.63 -6.42
C THR A 362 -4.51 19.23 -5.29
N ALA A 363 -5.02 19.27 -4.05
CA ALA A 363 -4.28 18.83 -2.87
C ALA A 363 -3.84 17.36 -3.02
N ASP A 364 -2.72 16.99 -2.39
CA ASP A 364 -2.19 15.64 -2.52
C ASP A 364 -3.26 14.58 -2.21
N PRO A 365 -3.44 13.56 -3.06
CA PRO A 365 -4.54 12.60 -2.92
C PRO A 365 -4.41 11.65 -1.72
N THR A 366 -3.24 11.58 -1.09
CA THR A 366 -2.99 10.77 0.12
C THR A 366 -2.86 11.67 1.35
N TYR A 367 -2.11 12.76 1.22
CA TYR A 367 -1.68 13.59 2.35
C TYR A 367 -2.58 14.82 2.57
N GLY A 368 -3.35 15.23 1.56
CA GLY A 368 -4.05 16.51 1.56
C GLY A 368 -3.09 17.69 1.59
N HIS A 369 -3.58 18.86 2.03
CA HIS A 369 -2.76 20.06 2.09
C HIS A 369 -3.24 21.03 3.18
N VAL A 370 -2.37 21.94 3.60
CA VAL A 370 -2.71 23.06 4.50
C VAL A 370 -2.10 24.36 4.01
N GLY A 371 -2.82 25.45 4.28
CA GLY A 371 -2.35 26.81 4.03
C GLY A 371 -2.71 27.74 5.19
N TYR A 372 -2.11 28.91 5.20
CA TYR A 372 -2.41 29.96 6.18
C TYR A 372 -3.19 31.09 5.53
N VAL A 373 -4.35 31.45 6.09
CA VAL A 373 -5.22 32.49 5.56
C VAL A 373 -4.65 33.88 5.91
N GLN A 374 -4.21 34.62 4.90
CA GLN A 374 -3.72 36.00 5.07
C GLN A 374 -4.87 37.00 5.14
N SER A 375 -5.86 36.87 4.27
CA SER A 375 -7.00 37.80 4.21
C SER A 375 -8.23 37.16 3.61
N VAL A 376 -9.40 37.68 3.97
CA VAL A 376 -10.71 37.27 3.45
C VAL A 376 -11.42 38.51 2.92
N SER A 377 -11.95 38.43 1.70
CA SER A 377 -12.70 39.52 1.05
C SER A 377 -13.93 38.93 0.34
N GLY A 378 -15.10 39.07 0.97
CA GLY A 378 -16.32 38.42 0.50
C GLY A 378 -16.17 36.89 0.54
N SER A 379 -16.45 36.23 -0.59
CA SER A 379 -16.24 34.78 -0.75
C SER A 379 -14.80 34.40 -1.14
N SER A 380 -13.89 35.37 -1.29
CA SER A 380 -12.50 35.09 -1.69
C SER A 380 -11.56 35.05 -0.49
N VAL A 381 -10.62 34.10 -0.52
CA VAL A 381 -9.64 33.86 0.53
C VAL A 381 -8.24 33.92 -0.08
N THR A 382 -7.38 34.78 0.46
CA THR A 382 -5.96 34.81 0.09
C THR A 382 -5.17 34.02 1.12
N ILE A 383 -4.41 33.04 0.65
CA ILE A 383 -3.63 32.13 1.47
C ILE A 383 -2.15 32.24 1.14
N THR A 384 -1.31 31.86 2.10
CA THR A 384 0.10 31.58 1.88
C THR A 384 0.39 30.13 2.27
N GLN A 385 1.29 29.47 1.54
CA GLN A 385 1.59 28.06 1.71
C GLN A 385 3.04 27.70 1.35
N GLY A 386 3.48 26.52 1.81
CA GLY A 386 4.75 25.89 1.45
C GLY A 386 4.52 24.46 0.95
N GLY A 387 5.58 23.74 0.62
CA GLY A 387 5.50 22.38 0.06
C GLY A 387 6.47 22.16 -1.09
N MET A 388 7.06 20.96 -1.18
CA MET A 388 8.04 20.58 -2.21
C MET A 388 7.54 20.70 -3.66
N GLY A 389 6.21 20.80 -3.87
CA GLY A 389 5.61 21.04 -5.18
C GLY A 389 5.52 22.50 -5.61
N PHE A 390 5.93 23.46 -4.77
CA PHE A 390 5.88 24.89 -5.06
C PHE A 390 7.26 25.47 -5.43
N ALA A 391 7.25 26.63 -6.09
CA ALA A 391 8.48 27.35 -6.48
C ALA A 391 9.39 27.68 -5.28
N ASN A 392 8.80 27.94 -4.11
CA ASN A 392 9.52 28.05 -2.84
C ASN A 392 8.99 27.03 -1.84
N ALA A 393 9.72 25.92 -1.63
CA ALA A 393 9.30 24.85 -0.73
C ALA A 393 9.10 25.31 0.73
N ALA A 394 9.88 26.30 1.18
CA ALA A 394 9.77 26.89 2.50
C ALA A 394 8.70 27.99 2.59
N GLY A 395 8.04 28.35 1.49
CA GLY A 395 7.08 29.45 1.42
C GLY A 395 7.69 30.84 1.68
N PRO A 396 6.87 31.91 1.60
CA PRO A 396 5.46 31.89 1.23
C PRO A 396 5.25 31.76 -0.29
N ASN A 397 4.30 30.92 -0.69
CA ASN A 397 3.67 30.97 -2.00
C ASN A 397 2.23 31.46 -1.83
N THR A 398 1.85 32.52 -2.54
CA THR A 398 0.52 33.14 -2.38
C THR A 398 -0.46 32.59 -3.40
N ALA A 399 -1.69 32.29 -2.96
CA ALA A 399 -2.80 31.92 -3.81
C ALA A 399 -4.09 32.61 -3.37
N THR A 400 -4.97 32.93 -4.32
CA THR A 400 -6.29 33.49 -4.05
C THR A 400 -7.34 32.49 -4.50
N LEU A 401 -8.15 32.03 -3.56
CA LEU A 401 -9.18 31.05 -3.77
C LEU A 401 -10.53 31.77 -3.84
N SER A 402 -11.32 31.39 -4.83
CA SER A 402 -12.75 31.71 -4.86
C SER A 402 -13.53 30.66 -4.08
N ASP A 403 -14.70 31.03 -3.58
CA ASP A 403 -15.58 30.14 -2.83
C ASP A 403 -14.96 29.58 -1.53
N GLY A 404 -14.49 30.49 -0.68
CA GLY A 404 -13.89 30.17 0.61
C GLY A 404 -14.76 29.28 1.51
N GLY A 405 -16.09 29.30 1.36
CA GLY A 405 -17.00 28.48 2.16
C GLY A 405 -16.87 26.97 1.91
N SER A 406 -16.27 26.56 0.79
CA SER A 406 -16.11 25.15 0.43
C SER A 406 -14.96 24.43 1.17
N TYR A 407 -14.20 25.14 1.99
CA TYR A 407 -13.01 24.62 2.68
C TYR A 407 -13.19 24.59 4.20
N MET A 408 -12.39 23.75 4.85
CA MET A 408 -12.35 23.65 6.31
C MET A 408 -11.29 24.59 6.87
N TYR A 409 -11.59 25.25 8.00
CA TYR A 409 -10.73 26.20 8.66
C TYR A 409 -10.56 25.86 10.14
N ILE A 410 -9.32 25.89 10.60
CA ILE A 410 -8.97 25.77 12.02
C ILE A 410 -8.71 27.17 12.55
N HIS A 411 -9.40 27.53 13.63
CA HIS A 411 -9.29 28.84 14.29
C HIS A 411 -8.49 28.72 15.57
N ARG A 412 -7.74 29.77 15.90
CA ARG A 412 -7.01 29.91 17.17
C ARG A 412 -7.93 30.12 18.37
#